data_AF-A0A518ARL4-F1
#
_entry.id   AF-A0A518ARL4-F1
#
_cell.length_a   1.000
_cell.length_b   1.000
_cell.length_c   1.000
_cell.angle_alpha   90.00
_cell.angle_beta   90.00
_cell.angle_gamma   90.00
#
_symmetry.space_group_name_H-M   'P 1'
#
loop_
_entity.id
_entity.type
_entity.pdbx_description
1 polymer ?
#
loop_
_entity_poly.entity_id
_entity_poly.type
_entity_poly.pdbx_seq_one_letter_code
_entity_poly.pdbx_strand_id
1 'polypeptide(L)' 'MLTSDPVLVPRLDLPRRLNRSISTIDRMIAAGTLPAVRIGTAVFVNETDVVRVKLLGSPVAANWRTPQQ' A
#
# COMPACT_ATOMS: atom_id res chain seq x y z
N MET A 1 6.60 -20.07 -15.66
CA MET A 1 6.72 -18.95 -14.71
C MET A 1 5.32 -18.45 -14.42
N LEU A 2 4.80 -18.65 -13.20
CA LEU A 2 3.54 -18.00 -12.79
C LEU A 2 3.89 -16.56 -12.41
N THR A 3 3.72 -15.62 -13.35
CA THR A 3 3.69 -14.20 -13.00
C THR A 3 2.28 -13.89 -12.54
N SER A 4 2.00 -14.09 -11.25
CA SER A 4 0.77 -13.55 -10.68
C SER A 4 0.88 -12.03 -10.73
N ASP A 5 0.07 -11.39 -11.58
CA ASP A 5 -0.01 -9.95 -11.63
C ASP A 5 -0.27 -9.39 -10.22
N PRO A 6 0.40 -8.30 -9.82
CA PRO A 6 0.19 -7.72 -8.50
C PRO A 6 -1.26 -7.26 -8.37
N VAL A 7 -1.99 -7.83 -7.39
CA VAL A 7 -3.34 -7.41 -7.09
C VAL A 7 -3.29 -6.03 -6.43
N LEU A 8 -3.88 -5.04 -7.10
CA LEU A 8 -3.91 -3.66 -6.64
C LEU A 8 -5.23 -3.37 -5.93
N VAL A 9 -5.12 -2.82 -4.72
CA VAL A 9 -6.26 -2.39 -3.91
C VAL A 9 -6.37 -0.88 -3.98
N PRO A 10 -7.51 -0.31 -4.40
CA PRO A 10 -7.68 1.13 -4.44
C PRO A 10 -7.70 1.70 -3.02
N ARG A 11 -7.13 2.91 -2.87
CA ARG A 11 -7.04 3.62 -1.58
C ARG A 11 -8.37 3.68 -0.82
N LEU A 12 -9.49 3.80 -1.54
CA LEU A 12 -10.84 3.89 -0.96
C LEU A 12 -11.29 2.61 -0.26
N ASP A 13 -10.74 1.45 -0.63
CA ASP A 13 -11.09 0.15 -0.03
C ASP A 13 -10.20 -0.20 1.18
N LEU A 14 -9.07 0.49 1.36
CA LEU A 14 -8.12 0.25 2.45
C LEU A 14 -8.70 0.45 3.85
N PRO A 15 -9.53 1.48 4.13
CA PRO A 15 -10.14 1.66 5.45
C PRO A 15 -10.89 0.42 5.95
N ARG A 16 -11.67 -0.21 5.05
CA ARG A 16 -12.43 -1.42 5.35
C ARG A 16 -11.52 -2.63 5.56
N ARG A 17 -10.46 -2.77 4.75
CA ARG A 17 -9.54 -3.92 4.83
C ARG A 17 -8.62 -3.88 6.05
N LEU A 18 -8.17 -2.69 6.44
CA LEU A 18 -7.23 -2.47 7.54
C LEU A 18 -7.92 -2.08 8.85
N ASN A 19 -9.24 -1.86 8.83
CA ASN A 19 -10.01 -1.35 9.96
C ASN A 19 -9.41 -0.04 10.54
N ARG A 20 -9.08 0.90 9.64
CA ARG A 20 -8.46 2.21 9.95
C ARG A 20 -9.20 3.33 9.24
N SER A 21 -9.13 4.54 9.79
CA SER A 21 -9.69 5.72 9.11
C SER A 21 -8.91 6.07 7.84
N ILE A 22 -9.57 6.69 6.87
CA ILE A 22 -8.91 7.15 5.63
C ILE A 22 -7.74 8.10 5.90
N SER A 23 -7.85 8.98 6.90
CA SER A 23 -6.76 9.86 7.32
C SER A 23 -5.55 9.10 7.86
N THR A 24 -5.77 7.96 8.51
CA THR A 24 -4.68 7.08 8.96
C THR A 24 -4.00 6.43 7.75
N ILE A 25 -4.79 5.95 6.78
CA ILE A 25 -4.25 5.40 5.53
C ILE A 25 -3.39 6.44 4.80
N ASP A 26 -3.87 7.68 4.70
CA ASP A 26 -3.11 8.78 4.07
C ASP A 26 -1.80 9.05 4.77
N ARG A 27 -1.79 9.08 6.10
CA ARG A 27 -0.56 9.23 6.87
C ARG A 27 0.40 8.07 6.65
N MET A 28 -0.10 6.84 6.57
CA MET A 28 0.71 5.65 6.32
C MET A 28 1.33 5.67 4.92
N ILE A 29 0.59 6.11 3.91
CA ILE A 29 1.11 6.28 2.56
C ILE A 29 2.16 7.41 2.53
N ALA A 30 1.84 8.57 3.11
CA ALA A 30 2.75 9.71 3.17
C ALA A 30 4.04 9.41 3.97
N ALA A 31 3.95 8.58 5.01
CA ALA A 31 5.09 8.13 5.80
C ALA A 31 5.87 6.96 5.16
N GLY A 32 5.47 6.48 3.97
CA GLY A 32 6.12 5.33 3.32
C GLY A 32 5.94 3.99 4.04
N THR A 33 4.99 3.95 4.98
CA THR A 33 4.61 2.80 5.80
C THR A 33 3.68 1.83 5.05
N LEU A 34 2.94 2.36 4.08
CA LEU A 34 2.08 1.61 3.18
C LEU A 34 2.46 2.00 1.74
N PRO A 35 3.26 1.19 1.04
CA PRO A 35 3.70 1.48 -0.31
C PRO A 35 2.50 1.64 -1.24
N ALA A 36 2.41 2.78 -1.91
CA ALA A 36 1.33 3.07 -2.84
C ALA A 36 1.86 3.41 -4.23
N VAL A 37 1.12 3.00 -5.25
CA VAL A 37 1.36 3.31 -6.66
C VAL A 37 0.26 4.24 -7.13
N ARG A 38 0.63 5.33 -7.81
CA ARG A 38 -0.32 6.18 -8.52
C ARG A 38 -0.45 5.73 -9.96
N ILE A 39 -1.68 5.55 -10.41
CA ILE A 39 -2.03 5.28 -11.80
C ILE A 39 -3.04 6.36 -12.20
N GLY A 40 -2.57 7.36 -12.95
CA GLY A 40 -3.33 8.58 -13.20
C GLY A 40 -3.60 9.35 -11.90
N THR A 41 -4.87 9.64 -11.60
CA THR A 41 -5.31 10.32 -10.38
C THR A 41 -5.63 9.37 -9.22
N ALA A 42 -5.70 8.05 -9.50
CA ALA A 42 -6.05 7.04 -8.52
C ALA A 42 -4.79 6.52 -7.80
N VAL A 43 -4.95 6.23 -6.51
CA VAL A 43 -3.91 5.68 -5.63
C VAL A 43 -4.26 4.24 -5.31
N PHE A 44 -3.31 3.34 -5.52
CA PHE A 44 -3.44 1.91 -5.28
C PHE A 44 -2.34 1.43 -4.34
N VAL A 45 -2.60 0.34 -3.64
CA VAL A 45 -1.64 -0.34 -2.76
C VAL A 45 -1.64 -1.81 -3.12
N ASN A 46 -0.47 -2.45 -3.11
CA ASN A 46 -0.39 -3.88 -3.38
C ASN A 46 -1.08 -4.67 -2.26
N GLU A 47 -1.94 -5.62 -2.61
CA GLU A 47 -2.66 -6.45 -1.63
C GLU A 47 -1.70 -7.13 -0.64
N THR A 48 -0.51 -7.51 -1.08
CA THR A 48 0.51 -8.10 -0.21
C THR A 48 0.92 -7.16 0.92
N ASP A 49 1.05 -5.86 0.64
CA ASP A 49 1.40 -4.85 1.64
C ASP A 49 0.23 -4.60 2.60
N VAL A 50 -1.01 -4.62 2.09
CA VAL A 50 -2.22 -4.54 2.91
C VAL A 50 -2.28 -5.70 3.90
N VAL A 51 -2.07 -6.93 3.42
CA VAL A 51 -2.06 -8.13 4.26
C VAL A 51 -0.92 -8.06 5.28
N ARG A 52 0.28 -7.62 4.85
CA ARG A 52 1.43 -7.48 5.74
C ARG A 52 1.18 -6.49 6.87
N VAL A 53 0.62 -5.32 6.58
CA VAL A 53 0.23 -4.33 7.60
C VAL A 53 -0.85 -4.88 8.53
N LYS A 54 -1.82 -5.62 8.00
CA LYS A 54 -2.88 -6.25 8.80
C LYS A 54 -2.37 -7.31 9.77
N LEU A 55 -1.40 -8.12 9.33
CA LEU A 55 -0.85 -9.23 10.11
C LEU A 55 0.22 -8.76 11.11
N LEU A 56 1.12 -7.87 10.69
CA LEU A 56 2.25 -7.45 11.51
C LEU A 56 1.91 -6.25 12.42
N GLY A 57 0.78 -5.59 12.18
CA GLY A 57 0.38 -4.36 12.86
C GLY A 57 1.38 -3.20 12.69
N SER A 58 2.43 -3.41 11.90
CA SER A 58 3.64 -2.59 11.84
C SER A 58 3.90 -2.12 10.41
N PRO A 59 4.46 -0.92 10.25
CA PRO A 59 4.80 -0.39 8.96
C PRO A 59 5.68 -1.29 8.10
N VAL A 60 5.33 -1.41 6.83
CA VAL A 60 6.27 -1.87 5.81
C VAL A 60 7.08 -0.64 5.45
N ALA A 61 8.30 -0.52 5.99
CA ALA A 61 9.21 0.52 5.52
C ALA A 61 9.43 0.31 4.02
N ALA A 62 8.83 1.18 3.20
CA ALA A 62 9.16 1.27 1.80
C ALA A 62 10.62 1.70 1.73
N ASN A 63 11.53 0.74 1.64
CA ASN A 63 12.85 0.97 1.08
C ASN A 63 12.58 1.37 -0.36
N TRP A 64 12.40 2.67 -0.58
CA TRP A 64 12.29 3.28 -1.88
C TRP A 64 13.57 2.89 -2.62
N ARG A 65 13.49 1.84 -3.42
CA ARG A 65 14.39 1.69 -4.56
C ARG A 65 14.01 2.84 -5.47
N THR A 66 14.67 3.99 -5.29
CA THR A 66 14.85 4.92 -6.40
C THR A 66 15.31 4.08 -7.58
N PRO A 67 14.65 4.15 -8.75
CA PRO A 67 15.29 3.68 -9.95
C PRO A 67 16.62 4.46 -10.06
N GLN A 68 17.75 3.78 -9.80
CA GLN A 68 19.04 4.33 -10.19
C GLN A 68 18.99 4.48 -11.70
N GLN A 69 19.21 5.71 -12.16
CA GLN A 69 19.33 6.08 -13.56
C GLN A 69 20.44 5.30 -14.25
#